data_AF-A0A139P1H9-F1
#
_entry.id   AF-A0A139P1H9-F1
#
_cell.length_a   1.000
_cell.length_b   1.000
_cell.length_c   1.000
_cell.angle_alpha   90.00
_cell.angle_beta   90.00
_cell.angle_gamma   90.00
#
_symmetry.space_group_name_H-M   'P 1'
#
loop_
_entity.id
_entity.type
_entity.pdbx_description
1 polymer ?
#
loop_
_entity_poly.entity_id
_entity_poly.type
_entity_poly.pdbx_seq_one_letter_code
_entity_poly.pdbx_strand_id
1 'polypeptide(L)' 'MKSKEVQDILNKEATVIKKRCGPGYEQDSHVGKTRANAMIYPATRKAKRDNLKNNTLLKAVH' A
#
# COMPACT_ATOMS: atom_id res chain seq x y z
N MET A 1 3.09 14.96 -13.64
CA MET A 1 4.41 14.78 -13.00
C MET A 1 4.65 13.28 -12.89
N LYS A 2 5.47 12.69 -13.78
CA LYS A 2 5.76 11.24 -13.83
C LYS A 2 7.16 10.91 -13.28
N SER A 3 7.77 11.88 -12.59
CA SER A 3 9.16 11.80 -12.17
C SER A 3 9.39 10.55 -11.32
N LYS A 4 10.52 9.90 -11.56
CA LYS A 4 10.97 8.71 -10.84
C LYS A 4 10.98 8.95 -9.32
N GLU A 5 11.36 10.16 -8.92
CA GLU A 5 11.31 10.64 -7.53
C GLU A 5 9.93 10.51 -6.87
N VAL A 6 8.84 10.83 -7.59
CA VAL A 6 7.47 10.71 -7.04
C VAL A 6 7.10 9.24 -6.86
N GLN A 7 7.53 8.37 -7.77
CA GLN A 7 7.32 6.93 -7.65
C GLN A 7 8.10 6.35 -6.46
N ASP A 8 9.34 6.81 -6.27
CA ASP A 8 10.19 6.37 -5.18
C ASP A 8 9.62 6.79 -3.81
N ILE A 9 9.10 8.02 -3.70
CA ILE A 9 8.41 8.48 -2.48
C ILE A 9 7.17 7.65 -2.20
N LEU A 10 6.30 7.44 -3.21
CA LEU A 10 5.08 6.64 -3.05
C LEU A 10 5.39 5.19 -2.66
N ASN A 11 6.40 4.59 -3.27
CA ASN A 11 6.85 3.23 -2.94
C ASN A 11 7.42 3.14 -1.53
N LYS A 12 8.15 4.17 -1.08
CA LYS A 12 8.70 4.23 0.27
C LYS A 12 7.58 4.30 1.30
N GLU A 13 6.62 5.20 1.13
CA GLU A 13 5.43 5.30 2.00
C GLU A 13 4.63 3.99 2.00
N ALA A 14 4.39 3.41 0.81
CA ALA A 14 3.70 2.13 0.71
C ALA A 14 4.41 1.01 1.46
N THR A 15 5.75 1.00 1.43
CA THR A 15 6.57 0.01 2.13
C THR A 15 6.49 0.18 3.65
N VAL A 16 6.43 1.42 4.15
CA VAL A 16 6.26 1.70 5.59
C VAL A 16 4.89 1.21 6.07
N ILE A 17 3.83 1.52 5.33
CA ILE A 17 2.47 1.11 5.65
C ILE A 17 2.34 -0.42 5.58
N LYS A 18 2.89 -1.06 4.55
CA LYS A 18 2.93 -2.53 4.44
C LYS A 18 3.61 -3.17 5.65
N LYS A 19 4.75 -2.61 6.10
CA LYS A 19 5.44 -3.10 7.30
C LYS A 19 4.58 -2.96 8.56
N ARG A 20 3.80 -1.89 8.69
CA ARG A 20 2.84 -1.70 9.80
C ARG A 20 1.70 -2.71 9.77
N CYS A 21 1.14 -3.02 8.59
CA CYS A 21 0.01 -3.95 8.46
C CYS A 21 0.39 -5.41 8.71
N GLY A 22 1.67 -5.77 8.58
CA GLY A 22 2.17 -7.11 8.85
C GLY A 22 2.08 -8.07 7.66
N PRO A 23 2.23 -9.39 7.89
CA PRO A 23 2.38 -10.37 6.84
C PRO A 23 1.08 -10.58 6.03
N GLY A 24 1.23 -10.76 4.71
CA GLY A 24 0.12 -11.07 3.80
C GLY A 24 -0.54 -9.87 3.14
N TYR A 25 0.02 -8.66 3.37
CA TYR A 25 -0.27 -7.46 2.58
C TYR A 25 0.78 -7.29 1.50
N GLU A 26 0.31 -6.95 0.30
CA GLU A 26 1.15 -6.66 -0.86
C GLU A 26 0.99 -5.20 -1.25
N GLN A 27 1.98 -4.70 -1.97
CA GLN A 27 1.95 -3.36 -2.53
C GLN A 27 2.15 -3.47 -4.03
N ASP A 28 1.48 -2.61 -4.77
CA ASP A 28 1.64 -2.46 -6.21
C ASP A 28 1.76 -0.98 -6.56
N SER A 29 2.55 -0.67 -7.58
CA SER A 29 2.84 0.69 -8.02
C SER A 29 2.44 0.82 -9.48
N HIS A 30 1.44 1.64 -9.75
CA HIS A 30 0.92 1.87 -11.09
C HIS A 30 1.14 3.31 -11.55
N VAL A 31 1.79 3.47 -12.70
CA VAL A 31 2.00 4.78 -13.32
C VAL A 31 0.98 4.98 -14.43
N GLY A 32 -0.04 5.79 -14.14
CA GLY A 32 -1.06 6.17 -15.12
C GLY A 32 -0.58 7.23 -16.11
N LYS A 33 -1.47 7.66 -17.01
CA LYS A 33 -1.18 8.66 -18.04
C LYS A 33 -0.67 9.99 -17.48
N THR A 34 -1.08 10.39 -16.28
CA THR A 34 -0.75 11.71 -15.68
C THR A 34 -0.21 11.66 -14.25
N ARG A 35 -0.41 10.55 -13.52
CA ARG A 35 -0.09 10.40 -12.09
C ARG A 35 0.47 9.01 -11.80
N ALA A 36 1.37 8.92 -10.82
CA ALA A 36 1.80 7.66 -10.22
C ALA A 36 0.95 7.38 -8.98
N ASN A 37 0.53 6.14 -8.79
CA ASN A 37 -0.25 5.66 -7.66
C ASN A 37 0.47 4.45 -7.06
N ALA A 38 0.55 4.38 -5.73
CA ALA A 38 0.91 3.16 -5.02
C ALA A 38 -0.31 2.67 -4.24
N MET A 39 -0.62 1.39 -4.37
CA MET A 39 -1.74 0.72 -3.71
C MET A 39 -1.21 -0.37 -2.79
N ILE A 40 -1.85 -0.55 -1.64
CA ILE A 40 -1.58 -1.64 -0.72
C ILE A 40 -2.87 -2.43 -0.57
N TYR A 41 -2.77 -3.75 -0.71
CA TYR A 41 -3.94 -4.62 -0.63
C TYR A 41 -3.62 -5.91 0.13
N PRO A 42 -4.63 -6.52 0.77
CA PRO A 42 -4.48 -7.81 1.41
C PRO A 42 -4.49 -8.93 0.35
N ALA A 43 -3.34 -9.54 0.10
CA ALA A 43 -3.21 -10.63 -0.87
C ALA A 43 -3.74 -11.97 -0.29
N THR A 44 -3.53 -12.20 0.99
CA THR A 44 -3.91 -13.46 1.65
C THR A 44 -5.31 -13.41 2.28
N ARG A 45 -5.98 -14.57 2.38
CA ARG A 45 -7.27 -14.70 3.12
C ARG A 45 -7.14 -14.27 4.59
N LYS A 46 -5.99 -14.50 5.22
CA LYS A 46 -5.72 -14.07 6.59
C LYS A 46 -5.67 -12.54 6.70
N ALA A 47 -4.91 -11.89 5.82
CA ALA A 47 -4.83 -10.42 5.75
C ALA A 47 -6.19 -9.77 5.42
N LYS A 48 -6.99 -10.38 4.54
CA LYS A 48 -8.35 -9.91 4.25
C LYS A 48 -9.24 -9.93 5.50
N ARG A 49 -9.20 -11.02 6.27
CA ARG A 49 -9.97 -11.16 7.52
C ARG A 49 -9.47 -10.20 8.59
N ASP A 50 -8.16 -10.03 8.72
CA ASP A 50 -7.56 -9.07 9.64
C ASP A 50 -7.99 -7.64 9.30
N ASN A 51 -7.82 -7.22 8.05
CA ASN A 51 -8.23 -5.89 7.60
C ASN A 51 -9.72 -5.63 7.84
N LEU A 52 -10.58 -6.61 7.56
CA LEU A 52 -12.02 -6.48 7.76
C LEU A 52 -12.42 -6.33 9.23
N LYS A 53 -11.74 -7.05 10.14
CA LYS A 53 -12.05 -7.02 11.57
C LYS A 53 -11.44 -5.82 12.29
N ASN A 54 -10.22 -5.45 11.91
CA ASN A 54 -9.39 -4.51 12.66
C ASN A 54 -9.25 -3.15 11.97
N ASN A 55 -9.73 -3.01 10.72
CA ASN A 55 -9.54 -1.84 9.86
C ASN A 55 -8.06 -1.48 9.70
N THR A 56 -7.22 -2.51 9.54
CA THR A 56 -5.76 -2.42 9.60
C THR A 56 -5.19 -1.45 8.55
N LEU A 57 -5.68 -1.46 7.32
CA LEU A 57 -5.23 -0.52 6.28
C LEU A 57 -5.64 0.92 6.59
N LEU A 58 -6.88 1.14 7.05
CA LEU A 58 -7.36 2.48 7.40
C LEU A 58 -6.54 3.08 8.54
N LYS A 59 -6.24 2.27 9.57
CA LYS A 59 -5.43 2.68 10.71
C LYS A 59 -3.95 2.85 10.39
N ALA A 60 -3.43 2.15 9.38
CA ALA A 60 -2.02 2.24 9.03
C ALA A 60 -1.69 3.51 8.20
N VAL A 61 -2.71 4.14 7.61
CA VAL A 61 -2.60 5.39 6.81
C VAL A 61 -2.72 6.66 7.68
N HIS A 62 -3.29 6.55 8.88
CA HIS A 62 -3.40 7.65 9.86
C HIS A 62 -2.19 7.68 10.81
#